data_AF-A0A1D1W7D9-F1
#
_entry.id   AF-A0A1D1W7D9-F1
#
_cell.length_a   1.000
_cell.length_b   1.000
_cell.length_c   1.000
_cell.angle_alpha   90.00
_cell.angle_beta   90.00
_cell.angle_gamma   90.00
#
_symmetry.space_group_name_H-M   'P 1'
#
loop_
_entity.id
_entity.type
_entity.pdbx_description
1 polymer ?
#
loop_
_entity_poly.entity_id
_entity_poly.type
_entity_poly.pdbx_seq_one_letter_code
_entity_poly.pdbx_strand_id
1 'polypeptide(L)'
;MTHTNFRTVPYSEEEERVREDINCHVRPVPGRQIRNFIDAKDTFPDLCLFLYSIVSFKPQWEDPFYPSWTVERPLTLADGITKEVSFMYSCPWHRRSSSKES
;
A
#
# COMPACT_ATOMS: atom_id res chain seq x y z
N MET A 1 10.35 12.61 11.79
CA MET A 1 9.30 13.36 12.51
C MET A 1 8.01 13.19 11.75
N THR A 2 7.04 12.45 12.29
CA THR A 2 5.68 12.37 11.74
C THR A 2 4.93 13.62 12.18
N HIS A 3 4.58 14.50 11.24
CA HIS A 3 3.71 15.63 11.52
C HIS A 3 2.30 15.11 11.75
N THR A 4 1.82 15.19 13.00
CA THR A 4 0.42 14.89 13.32
C THR A 4 -0.39 16.14 13.05
N ASN A 5 -1.31 16.09 12.08
CA ASN A 5 -2.25 17.17 11.80
C ASN A 5 -3.59 16.84 12.44
N PHE A 6 -4.06 17.71 13.33
CA PHE A 6 -5.39 17.62 13.93
C PHE A 6 -6.33 18.57 13.19
N ARG A 7 -7.48 18.05 12.73
CA ARG A 7 -8.53 18.85 12.08
C ARG A 7 -9.87 18.54 12.73
N THR A 8 -10.57 19.59 13.15
CA THR A 8 -11.95 19.49 13.63
C THR A 8 -12.89 19.72 12.45
N VAL A 9 -13.89 18.85 12.29
CA VAL A 9 -14.90 18.92 11.22
C VAL A 9 -16.28 18.56 11.79
N PRO A 10 -17.36 19.28 11.42
CA PRO A 10 -18.71 18.97 11.88
C PRO A 10 -19.26 17.74 11.14
N TYR A 11 -19.00 16.55 11.67
CA TYR A 11 -19.30 15.28 11.00
C TYR A 11 -20.80 14.99 10.85
N SER A 12 -21.62 15.32 11.86
CA SER A 12 -23.04 14.95 11.89
C SER A 12 -23.93 15.66 10.88
N GLU A 13 -23.53 16.85 10.41
CA GLU A 13 -24.30 17.66 9.44
C GLU A 13 -23.76 17.53 8.02
N GLU A 14 -22.51 17.09 7.87
CA GLU A 14 -21.77 17.09 6.61
C GLU A 14 -21.00 15.77 6.39
N GLU A 15 -21.53 14.63 6.84
CA GLU A 15 -20.89 13.30 6.79
C GLU A 15 -20.31 12.98 5.40
N GLU A 16 -21.09 13.24 4.35
CA GLU A 16 -20.68 13.06 2.96
C GLU A 16 -19.46 13.92 2.59
N ARG A 17 -19.47 15.20 2.97
CA ARG A 17 -18.37 16.13 2.68
C ARG A 17 -17.12 15.78 3.47
N VAL A 18 -17.25 15.39 4.73
CA VAL A 18 -16.12 14.97 5.55
C VAL A 18 -15.50 13.69 4.99
N ARG A 19 -16.33 12.75 4.52
CA ARG A 19 -15.86 11.55 3.84
C ARG A 19 -15.11 11.88 2.55
N GLU A 20 -15.66 12.75 1.70
CA GLU A 20 -15.00 13.19 0.47
C GLU A 20 -13.68 13.91 0.77
N ASP A 21 -13.66 14.79 1.78
CA ASP A 21 -12.47 15.54 2.19
C ASP A 21 -11.36 14.62 2.73
N ILE A 22 -11.70 13.64 3.59
CA ILE A 22 -10.75 12.61 4.05
C ILE A 22 -10.25 11.80 2.85
N ASN A 23 -11.14 11.33 1.98
CA ASN A 23 -10.76 10.57 0.80
C ASN A 23 -9.87 11.39 -0.16
N CYS A 24 -10.10 12.70 -0.30
CA CYS A 24 -9.27 13.60 -1.09
C CYS A 24 -7.91 13.88 -0.43
N HIS A 25 -7.88 14.02 0.89
CA HIS A 25 -6.64 14.22 1.64
C HIS A 25 -5.77 12.96 1.64
N VAL A 26 -6.43 11.80 1.77
CA VAL A 26 -5.79 10.49 1.75
C VAL A 26 -5.31 10.13 0.36
N ARG A 27 -5.99 10.55 -0.72
CA ARG A 27 -5.52 10.37 -2.09
C ARG A 27 -4.17 11.06 -2.25
N PRO A 28 -3.05 10.32 -2.26
CA PRO A 28 -1.78 10.97 -2.41
C PRO A 28 -1.45 11.05 -3.89
N VAL A 29 -0.73 12.11 -4.23
CA VAL A 29 0.26 12.28 -5.32
C VAL A 29 0.18 11.23 -6.45
N PRO A 30 0.05 11.66 -7.72
CA PRO A 30 -0.16 10.78 -8.88
C PRO A 30 0.73 9.53 -8.86
N GLY A 31 0.11 8.34 -8.87
CA GLY A 31 0.79 7.03 -8.90
C GLY A 31 0.50 6.10 -7.71
N ARG A 32 -0.38 6.45 -6.77
CA ARG A 32 -0.75 5.58 -5.64
C ARG A 32 -2.14 4.94 -5.78
N GLN A 33 -2.29 3.77 -5.15
CA GLN A 33 -3.39 2.81 -5.34
C GLN A 33 -4.54 2.95 -4.35
N ILE A 34 -4.40 3.73 -3.28
CA ILE A 34 -5.43 3.87 -2.24
C ILE A 34 -6.50 4.83 -2.75
N ARG A 35 -7.63 4.26 -3.17
CA ARG A 35 -8.84 4.98 -3.57
C ARG A 35 -9.94 4.63 -2.58
N ASN A 36 -10.73 5.62 -2.18
CA ASN A 36 -11.88 5.47 -1.28
C ASN A 36 -11.49 4.79 0.04
N PHE A 37 -10.72 5.49 0.86
CA PHE A 37 -10.31 5.02 2.19
C PHE A 37 -11.51 4.79 3.12
N ILE A 38 -12.55 5.61 2.96
CA ILE A 38 -13.86 5.41 3.57
C ILE A 38 -14.85 5.16 2.43
N ASP A 39 -15.55 4.01 2.43
CA ASP A 39 -16.53 3.68 1.40
C ASP A 39 -17.83 4.45 1.61
N ALA A 40 -18.61 4.61 0.55
CA ALA A 40 -19.87 5.33 0.59
C ALA A 40 -20.95 4.65 1.44
N LYS A 41 -20.76 3.35 1.69
CA LYS A 41 -21.64 2.51 2.51
C LYS A 41 -21.28 2.56 4.00
N ASP A 42 -20.09 3.03 4.32
CA ASP A 42 -19.64 3.16 5.70
C ASP A 42 -20.24 4.45 6.25
N THR A 43 -21.28 4.32 7.08
CA THR A 43 -21.88 5.43 7.80
C THR A 43 -21.49 5.37 9.27
N PHE A 44 -21.12 6.51 9.84
CA PHE A 44 -20.67 6.59 11.24
C PHE A 44 -21.46 7.65 12.01
N PRO A 45 -22.77 7.44 12.26
CA PRO A 45 -23.65 8.47 12.80
C PRO A 45 -23.20 9.10 14.13
N ASP A 46 -22.40 8.38 14.94
CA ASP A 46 -21.86 8.84 16.23
C ASP A 46 -20.34 9.08 16.22
N LEU A 47 -19.72 9.32 15.05
CA LEU A 47 -18.27 9.48 14.94
C LEU A 47 -17.78 10.77 15.62
N CYS A 48 -17.10 10.64 16.77
CA CYS A 48 -16.48 11.78 17.46
C CYS A 48 -15.00 11.98 17.10
N LEU A 49 -14.28 10.91 16.74
CA LEU A 49 -12.85 10.96 16.43
C LEU A 49 -12.49 9.88 15.42
N PHE A 50 -11.68 10.25 14.43
CA PHE A 50 -11.16 9.33 13.43
C PHE A 50 -9.66 9.53 13.25
N LEU A 51 -8.88 8.50 13.58
CA LEU A 51 -7.43 8.49 13.46
C LEU A 51 -7.02 7.52 12.35
N TYR A 52 -6.28 8.03 11.36
CA TYR A 52 -5.73 7.21 10.29
C TYR A 52 -4.24 7.47 10.10
N SER A 53 -3.51 6.43 9.70
CA SER A 53 -2.11 6.48 9.32
C SER A 53 -1.92 5.64 8.07
N ILE A 54 -1.31 6.24 7.05
CA ILE A 54 -1.19 5.61 5.74
C ILE A 54 0.29 5.54 5.36
N VAL A 55 0.76 4.32 5.18
CA VAL A 55 2.13 4.04 4.78
C VAL A 55 2.10 3.42 3.39
N SER A 56 2.80 4.06 2.45
CA SER A 56 3.00 3.54 1.09
C SER A 56 4.49 3.47 0.83
N PHE A 57 4.96 2.29 0.45
CA PHE A 57 6.37 2.03 0.23
C PHE A 57 6.58 1.42 -1.16
N LYS A 58 7.41 2.08 -1.96
CA LYS A 58 7.86 1.58 -3.26
C LYS A 58 9.40 1.58 -3.27
N PRO A 59 10.02 0.47 -2.85
CA PRO A 59 11.48 0.38 -2.81
C PRO A 59 12.05 0.27 -4.22
N GLN A 60 13.32 0.65 -4.34
CA GLN A 60 14.18 0.22 -5.43
C GLN A 60 15.09 -0.88 -4.89
N TRP A 61 15.21 -1.98 -5.63
CA TRP A 61 16.17 -3.04 -5.31
C TRP A 61 17.59 -2.55 -5.59
N GLU A 62 18.54 -2.94 -4.74
CA GLU A 62 19.98 -2.68 -4.97
C GLU A 62 20.45 -3.37 -6.25
N ASP A 63 20.07 -4.63 -6.43
CA ASP A 63 20.14 -5.36 -7.70
C ASP A 63 18.74 -5.49 -8.32
N PRO A 64 18.41 -4.73 -9.39
CA PRO A 64 17.10 -4.81 -10.01
C PRO A 64 16.92 -6.11 -10.81
N PHE A 65 15.67 -6.59 -10.88
CA PHE A 65 15.28 -7.65 -11.80
C PHE A 65 15.37 -7.17 -13.26
N TYR A 66 15.72 -8.07 -14.17
CA TYR A 66 15.72 -7.77 -15.59
C TYR A 66 14.29 -7.87 -16.14
N PRO A 67 13.67 -6.77 -16.62
CA PRO A 67 12.27 -6.81 -17.05
C PRO A 67 12.02 -7.79 -18.21
N SER A 68 13.02 -7.99 -19.08
CA SER A 68 12.97 -8.94 -20.20
C SER A 68 12.98 -10.40 -19.76
N TRP A 69 13.31 -10.68 -18.50
CA TRP A 69 13.29 -12.03 -17.93
C TRP A 69 12.02 -12.29 -17.13
N THR A 70 11.19 -11.26 -16.89
CA THR A 70 9.88 -11.45 -16.27
C THR A 70 8.97 -12.20 -17.24
N VAL A 71 8.41 -13.32 -16.78
CA VAL A 71 7.53 -14.17 -17.59
C VAL A 71 6.32 -14.62 -16.78
N GLU A 72 5.19 -14.81 -17.46
CA GLU A 72 4.00 -15.40 -16.84
C GLU A 72 4.28 -16.86 -16.47
N ARG A 73 3.98 -17.22 -15.22
CA ARG A 73 4.03 -18.59 -14.73
C ARG A 73 2.85 -18.88 -13.80
N PRO A 74 2.44 -20.15 -13.70
CA PRO A 74 1.43 -20.57 -12.74
C PRO A 74 1.96 -20.48 -11.30
N LEU A 75 1.24 -19.76 -10.44
CA LEU A 75 1.39 -19.79 -8.99
C LEU A 75 0.19 -20.53 -8.39
N THR A 76 0.47 -21.65 -7.72
CA THR A 76 -0.54 -22.38 -6.94
C THR A 76 -0.67 -21.76 -5.55
N LEU A 77 -1.87 -21.28 -5.25
CA LEU A 77 -2.23 -20.71 -3.96
C LEU A 77 -2.51 -21.81 -2.92
N ALA A 78 -2.58 -21.43 -1.65
CA ALA A 78 -2.82 -22.38 -0.55
C ALA A 78 -4.17 -23.10 -0.63
N ASP A 79 -5.15 -22.51 -1.32
CA ASP A 79 -6.47 -23.10 -1.59
C ASP A 79 -6.46 -24.08 -2.80
N GLY A 80 -5.29 -24.32 -3.41
CA GLY A 80 -5.13 -25.18 -4.57
C GLY A 80 -5.47 -24.51 -5.90
N ILE A 81 -5.94 -23.26 -5.91
CA ILE A 81 -6.22 -22.50 -7.13
C ILE A 81 -4.89 -22.08 -7.76
N THR A 82 -4.77 -22.28 -9.07
CA THR A 82 -3.61 -21.82 -9.83
C THR A 82 -3.96 -20.55 -10.60
N LYS A 83 -3.08 -19.54 -10.52
CA LYS A 83 -3.20 -18.28 -11.25
C LYS A 83 -1.92 -17.99 -12.02
N GLU A 84 -2.06 -17.53 -13.25
CA GLU A 84 -0.93 -16.96 -13.99
C GLU A 84 -0.54 -15.62 -13.38
N VAL A 85 0.74 -15.49 -13.04
CA VAL A 85 1.31 -14.25 -12.49
C VAL A 85 2.67 -13.98 -13.13
N SER A 86 3.04 -12.70 -13.21
CA SER A 86 4.35 -12.29 -13.73
C SER A 86 5.45 -12.62 -12.71
N PHE A 87 6.19 -13.69 -12.94
CA PHE A 87 7.36 -14.03 -12.14
C PHE A 87 8.58 -13.23 -12.60
N MET A 88 9.15 -12.45 -11.70
CA MET A 88 10.41 -11.75 -11.93
C MET A 88 11.59 -12.69 -11.71
N TYR A 89 12.62 -12.56 -12.54
CA TYR A 89 13.84 -13.36 -12.44
C TYR A 89 15.08 -12.46 -12.35
N SER A 90 15.99 -12.85 -11.47
CA SER A 90 17.33 -12.30 -11.38
C SER A 90 18.30 -13.46 -11.13
N CYS A 91 19.53 -13.32 -11.60
CA CYS A 91 20.64 -14.19 -11.20
C CYS A 91 21.57 -13.37 -10.30
N PRO A 92 21.25 -13.19 -9.01
CA PRO A 92 22.12 -12.45 -8.11
C PRO A 92 23.30 -13.31 -7.65
N TRP A 93 24.48 -12.71 -7.62
CA TRP A 93 25.66 -13.27 -6.94
C TRP A 93 25.69 -12.78 -5.48
N HIS A 94 24.70 -13.13 -4.65
CA HIS A 94 24.68 -12.70 -3.24
C HIS A 94 24.32 -13.90 -2.34
N ARG A 95 25.06 -14.32 -1.29
CA ARG A 95 26.18 -13.77 -0.50
C ARG A 95 27.16 -14.92 -0.18
N ARG A 96 28.46 -14.81 -0.52
CA ARG A 96 29.52 -15.65 0.08
C ARG A 96 29.65 -15.21 1.53
N SER A 97 29.37 -16.08 2.49
CA SER A 97 29.59 -15.78 3.91
C SER A 97 31.06 -15.39 4.10
N SER A 98 31.32 -14.11 4.38
CA SER A 98 32.55 -13.73 5.05
C SER A 98 32.43 -14.24 6.47
N SER A 99 32.84 -15.48 6.71
CA SER A 99 33.28 -15.91 8.02
C SER A 99 34.47 -15.03 8.39
N LYS A 100 34.21 -13.94 9.11
CA LYS A 100 35.24 -13.35 9.95
C LYS A 100 35.31 -14.20 11.21
N GLU A 101 36.03 -15.31 11.10
CA GLU A 101 36.73 -15.85 12.26
C GLU A 101 38.04 -15.11 12.40
N SER A 102 38.38 -14.81 13.66
CA SER A 102 39.61 -14.18 14.19
C SER A 102 39.57 -12.67 14.32
#